data_AF-A0A961A8R6-F1
#
_entry.id   AF-A0A961A8R6-F1
#
_cell.length_a   1.000
_cell.length_b   1.000
_cell.length_c   1.000
_cell.angle_alpha   90.00
_cell.angle_beta   90.00
_cell.angle_gamma   90.00
#
_symmetry.space_group_name_H-M   'P 1'
#
loop_
_entity.id
_entity.type
_entity.pdbx_description
1 polymer ?
#
loop_
_entity_poly.entity_id
_entity_poly.type
_entity_poly.pdbx_seq_one_letter_code
_entity_poly.pdbx_strand_id
1 'polypeptide(L)' 'MTRRVASDEPPPWRRRTVRAGEWRITALSDGFLRLDGGSMWGVVPANLWREMTPPREDNTILLALRPFLLER' A
#
# COMPACT_ATOMS: atom_id res chain seq x y z
N MET A 1 -18.28 4.03 5.99
CA MET A 1 -16.91 3.90 5.45
C MET A 1 -16.65 2.44 5.19
N THR A 2 -16.59 2.01 3.93
CA THR A 2 -16.29 0.61 3.60
C THR A 2 -14.81 0.35 3.82
N ARG A 3 -14.46 -0.46 4.83
CA ARG A 3 -13.08 -0.85 5.13
C ARG A 3 -12.56 -1.67 3.94
N ARG A 4 -11.66 -1.11 3.12
CA ARG A 4 -10.97 -1.88 2.08
C ARG A 4 -9.85 -2.68 2.75
N VAL A 5 -9.90 -3.99 2.61
CA VAL A 5 -8.80 -4.89 2.94
C VAL A 5 -7.69 -4.73 1.90
N ALA A 6 -6.43 -4.76 2.33
CA ALA A 6 -5.30 -4.73 1.42
C ALA A 6 -5.27 -6.01 0.57
N SER A 7 -4.82 -5.89 -0.68
CA SER A 7 -4.64 -7.04 -1.56
C SER A 7 -3.44 -7.88 -1.11
N ASP A 8 -3.54 -9.21 -1.15
CA ASP A 8 -2.37 -10.09 -0.99
C ASP A 8 -1.59 -10.29 -2.30
N GLU A 9 -2.20 -9.94 -3.44
CA GLU A 9 -1.53 -9.98 -4.75
C GLU A 9 -1.35 -8.57 -5.35
N PRO A 10 -0.28 -8.32 -6.11
CA PRO A 10 -0.06 -7.06 -6.82
C PRO A 10 -1.26 -6.70 -7.72
N PRO A 11 -2.06 -5.67 -7.40
CA PRO A 11 -3.12 -5.23 -8.30
C PRO A 11 -2.51 -4.60 -9.56
N PRO A 12 -3.21 -4.64 -10.71
CA PRO A 12 -2.75 -3.99 -11.92
C PRO A 12 -2.59 -2.49 -11.67
N TRP A 13 -1.42 -1.95 -12.00
CA TRP A 13 -1.20 -0.51 -11.85
C TRP A 13 -1.93 0.26 -12.95
N ARG A 14 -2.56 1.36 -12.55
CA ARG A 14 -3.16 2.34 -13.46
C ARG A 14 -2.67 3.71 -13.06
N ARG A 15 -2.15 4.48 -14.04
CA ARG A 15 -1.77 5.88 -13.82
C ARG A 15 -2.97 6.64 -13.26
N ARG A 16 -2.72 7.38 -12.18
CA ARG A 16 -3.70 8.25 -11.54
C ARG A 16 -3.09 9.60 -11.28
N THR A 17 -3.83 10.64 -11.64
CA THR A 17 -3.44 12.02 -11.43
C THR A 17 -4.58 12.74 -10.72
N VAL A 18 -4.22 13.58 -9.75
CA VAL A 18 -5.16 14.45 -9.03
C VAL A 18 -4.65 15.88 -9.08
N ARG A 19 -5.55 16.86 -8.97
CA ARG A 19 -5.20 18.27 -8.79
C ARG A 19 -5.36 18.66 -7.32
N ALA A 20 -4.39 19.38 -6.78
CA ALA A 20 -4.42 19.94 -5.44
C ALA A 20 -3.92 21.39 -5.50
N GLY A 21 -4.84 22.34 -5.63
CA GLY A 21 -4.52 23.72 -5.99
C GLY A 21 -3.86 23.78 -7.37
N GLU A 22 -2.75 24.51 -7.48
CA GLU A 22 -1.95 24.64 -8.70
C GLU A 22 -1.18 23.37 -9.08
N TRP A 23 -1.05 22.42 -8.15
CA TRP A 23 -0.25 21.22 -8.39
C TRP A 23 -1.05 20.14 -9.12
N ARG A 24 -0.44 19.58 -10.16
CA ARG A 24 -0.80 18.27 -10.71
C ARG A 24 0.06 17.22 -10.01
N ILE A 25 -0.59 16.30 -9.30
CA ILE A 25 0.06 15.21 -8.57
C ILE A 25 -0.21 13.89 -9.31
N THR A 26 0.83 13.26 -9.82
CA THR A 26 0.74 11.96 -10.50
C THR A 26 1.33 10.86 -9.61
N ALA A 27 0.53 9.84 -9.31
CA ALA A 27 1.00 8.64 -8.62
C ALA A 27 1.80 7.78 -9.60
N LEU A 28 3.04 7.47 -9.24
CA LEU A 28 3.92 6.55 -9.95
C LEU A 28 3.84 5.15 -9.30
N SER A 29 4.36 4.14 -9.98
CA SER A 29 4.54 2.80 -9.42
C SER A 29 5.94 2.32 -9.71
N ASP A 30 6.65 2.00 -8.63
CA ASP A 30 7.96 1.38 -8.67
C ASP A 30 7.89 -0.12 -8.29
N GLY A 31 6.68 -0.69 -8.40
CA GLY A 31 6.42 -2.10 -8.12
C GLY A 31 5.99 -2.37 -6.68
N PHE A 32 6.24 -3.59 -6.25
CA PHE A 32 5.76 -4.15 -5.00
C PHE A 32 6.88 -4.90 -4.29
N LEU A 33 6.83 -4.89 -2.96
CA LEU A 33 7.69 -5.69 -2.10
C LEU A 33 6.88 -6.37 -1.02
N ARG A 34 7.47 -7.39 -0.40
CA ARG A 34 6.91 -8.04 0.78
C ARG A 34 7.85 -7.85 1.95
N LEU A 35 7.30 -7.49 3.10
CA LEU A 35 8.03 -7.33 4.36
C LEU A 35 7.27 -8.05 5.47
N ASP A 36 7.98 -8.47 6.52
CA ASP A 36 7.35 -9.10 7.69
C ASP A 36 6.27 -8.18 8.28
N GLY A 37 5.05 -8.72 8.40
CA GLY A 37 3.89 -7.96 8.88
C GLY A 37 4.07 -7.47 10.31
N GLY A 38 4.71 -8.27 11.17
CA GLY A 38 4.98 -7.88 12.56
C GLY A 38 5.89 -6.66 12.64
N SER A 39 6.96 -6.65 11.85
CA SER A 39 7.92 -5.54 11.76
C SER A 39 7.27 -4.26 11.23
N MET A 40 6.32 -4.37 10.30
CA MET A 40 5.61 -3.22 9.74
C MET A 40 4.53 -2.65 10.67
N TRP A 41 3.90 -3.49 11.49
CA TRP A 41 2.85 -3.09 12.43
C TRP A 41 3.37 -2.85 13.86
N GLY A 42 4.62 -3.21 14.15
CA GLY A 42 5.30 -2.96 15.41
C GLY A 42 4.58 -3.57 16.61
N VAL A 43 4.12 -2.71 17.52
CA VAL A 43 3.47 -3.14 18.78
C VAL A 43 2.04 -3.66 18.59
N VAL A 44 1.45 -3.51 17.40
CA VAL A 44 0.05 -3.88 17.17
C VAL A 44 -0.10 -5.41 17.16
N PRO A 45 -0.98 -5.99 18.00
CA PRO A 45 -1.23 -7.43 18.01
C PRO A 45 -1.68 -7.98 16.64
N ALA A 46 -1.17 -9.16 16.30
CA ALA A 46 -1.37 -9.73 14.97
C ALA A 46 -2.82 -10.07 14.63
N ASN A 47 -3.63 -10.43 15.62
CA ASN A 47 -5.07 -10.64 15.42
C ASN A 47 -5.80 -9.38 14.93
N LEU A 48 -5.29 -8.18 15.19
CA LEU A 48 -5.91 -6.92 14.73
C LEU A 48 -5.50 -6.57 13.30
N TRP A 49 -4.22 -6.73 12.94
CA TRP A 49 -3.72 -6.27 11.64
C TRP A 49 -3.85 -7.29 10.52
N ARG A 50 -3.91 -8.60 10.82
CA ARG A 50 -4.00 -9.66 9.79
C ARG A 50 -5.26 -9.56 8.92
N GLU A 51 -6.36 -9.03 9.46
CA GLU A 51 -7.57 -8.78 8.68
C GLU A 51 -7.45 -7.57 7.74
N MET A 52 -6.60 -6.60 8.07
CA MET A 52 -6.40 -5.38 7.25
C MET A 52 -5.37 -5.58 6.16
N THR A 53 -4.28 -6.27 6.50
CA THR A 53 -3.16 -6.59 5.63
C THR A 53 -2.91 -8.10 5.73
N PRO A 54 -3.65 -8.92 4.96
CA PRO A 54 -3.50 -10.36 4.99
C PRO A 54 -2.05 -10.76 4.69
N PRO A 55 -1.35 -11.42 5.62
CA PRO A 55 -0.01 -11.93 5.35
C PRO A 55 -0.06 -13.24 4.57
N ARG A 56 1.08 -13.60 3.97
CA ARG A 56 1.32 -14.96 3.46
C ARG A 56 1.77 -15.89 4.58
N GLU A 57 2.00 -17.15 4.22
CA GLU A 57 2.48 -18.20 5.11
C GLU A 57 3.77 -17.82 5.86
N ASP A 58 4.66 -17.05 5.22
CA ASP A 58 5.90 -16.54 5.80
C ASP A 58 5.72 -15.26 6.65
N ASN A 59 4.48 -14.92 7.02
CA ASN A 59 4.08 -13.73 7.76
C ASN A 59 4.36 -12.39 7.05
N THR A 60 4.73 -12.40 5.76
CA THR A 60 4.98 -11.15 5.01
C THR A 60 3.69 -10.55 4.45
N ILE A 61 3.60 -9.22 4.41
CA ILE A 61 2.49 -8.46 3.82
C ILE A 61 2.90 -7.79 2.51
N LEU A 62 1.96 -7.61 1.59
CA LEU A 62 2.21 -6.92 0.33
C LEU A 62 2.20 -5.39 0.52
N LEU A 63 3.28 -4.73 0.11
CA LEU A 63 3.43 -3.29 0.09
C LEU A 63 3.68 -2.82 -1.34
N ALA A 64 3.22 -1.62 -1.69
CA ALA A 64 3.55 -1.03 -2.99
C ALA A 64 4.34 0.26 -2.83
N LEU A 65 5.33 0.41 -3.70
CA LEU A 65 6.20 1.56 -3.79
C LEU A 65 5.51 2.61 -4.66
N ARG A 66 5.08 3.71 -4.03
CA ARG A 66 4.27 4.77 -4.67
C ARG A 66 4.93 6.14 -4.52
N PRO A 67 5.92 6.46 -5.36
CA PRO A 67 6.39 7.84 -5.50
C PRO A 67 5.29 8.73 -6.07
N PHE A 68 5.33 10.02 -5.72
CA PHE A 68 4.41 11.03 -6.28
C PHE A 68 5.21 12.10 -7.00
N LEU A 69 4.90 12.31 -8.28
CA LEU A 69 5.45 13.40 -9.09
C LEU A 69 4.53 14.62 -8.96
N LEU A 70 5.13 15.76 -8.61
CA LEU A 70 4.44 17.04 -8.49
C LEU A 70 4.89 17.98 -9.62
N GLU A 71 3.92 18.49 -10.37
CA GLU A 71 4.12 19.45 -11.47
C GLU A 71 3.28 20.70 -11.19
N ARG A 72 3.82 21.89 -11.48
CA ARG A 72 3.12 23.17 -11.35
C ARG A 72 3.14 23.92 -12.67
#